data_AF-A0A1I3WU69-F1
#
_entry.id   AF-A0A1I3WU69-F1
#
_cell.length_a   1.000
_cell.length_b   1.000
_cell.length_c   1.000
_cell.angle_alpha   90.00
_cell.angle_beta   90.00
_cell.angle_gamma   90.00
#
_symmetry.space_group_name_H-M   'P 1'
#
loop_
_entity.id
_entity.type
_entity.pdbx_description
1 polymer ?
#
loop_
_entity_poly.entity_id
_entity_poly.type
_entity_poly.pdbx_seq_one_letter_code
_entity_poly.pdbx_strand_id
1 'polypeptide(L)'
;MEDTAEFMLIRAVLIRDWEPIVCNELLPDGEYDSYIPRILHLLCSDCSSEKLAAYLAHVERDYMEVGTDAERTDRVATNLLAAWKQRTN
;
A
#
# COMPACT_ATOMS: atom_id res chain seq x y z
N MET A 1 -7.89 9.03 12.77
CA MET A 1 -6.86 10.08 12.56
C MET A 1 -6.23 9.75 11.23
N GLU A 2 -7.01 9.93 10.15
CA GLU A 2 -6.76 9.35 8.81
C GLU A 2 -6.39 10.40 7.76
N ASP A 3 -6.24 11.67 8.15
CA ASP A 3 -6.05 12.79 7.22
C ASP A 3 -4.63 13.37 7.20
N THR A 4 -3.61 12.59 7.59
CA THR A 4 -2.23 13.09 7.51
C THR A 4 -1.72 13.04 6.07
N ALA A 5 -0.80 13.96 5.72
CA ALA A 5 -0.18 13.97 4.40
C ALA A 5 0.49 12.64 4.04
N GLU A 6 1.02 11.94 5.05
CA GLU A 6 1.62 10.61 4.91
C GLU A 6 0.57 9.54 4.57
N PHE A 7 -0.58 9.60 5.22
CA PHE A 7 -1.71 8.70 4.97
C PHE A 7 -2.25 8.88 3.55
N MET A 8 -2.45 10.13 3.13
CA MET A 8 -2.88 10.48 1.78
C MET A 8 -1.88 10.06 0.70
N LEU A 9 -0.57 10.22 0.96
CA LEU A 9 0.49 9.78 0.05
C LEU A 9 0.43 8.27 -0.18
N ILE A 10 0.37 7.49 0.90
CA ILE A 10 0.29 6.03 0.82
C ILE A 10 -0.96 5.65 0.04
N ARG A 11 -2.13 6.19 0.43
CA ARG A 11 -3.41 5.91 -0.23
C ARG A 11 -3.34 6.18 -1.74
N ALA A 12 -2.76 7.31 -2.16
CA ALA A 12 -2.61 7.66 -3.57
C ALA A 12 -1.76 6.65 -4.36
N VAL A 13 -0.68 6.13 -3.77
CA VAL A 13 0.15 5.09 -4.38
C VAL A 13 -0.61 3.77 -4.51
N LEU A 14 -1.34 3.37 -3.46
CA LEU A 14 -2.10 2.12 -3.47
C LEU A 14 -3.21 2.14 -4.55
N ILE A 15 -3.96 3.24 -4.63
CA ILE A 15 -5.00 3.43 -5.66
C ILE A 15 -4.38 3.40 -7.07
N ARG A 16 -3.23 4.04 -7.27
CA ARG A 16 -2.62 4.14 -8.61
C ARG A 16 -1.96 2.84 -9.07
N ASP A 17 -1.21 2.21 -8.18
CA ASP A 17 -0.22 1.19 -8.56
C ASP A 17 -0.61 -0.23 -8.13
N TRP A 18 -1.48 -0.34 -7.11
CA TRP A 18 -1.80 -1.62 -6.48
C TRP A 18 -3.09 -2.23 -6.98
N GLU A 19 -4.18 -1.45 -7.08
CA GLU A 19 -5.53 -1.86 -7.54
C GLU A 19 -5.52 -3.14 -8.40
N PRO A 20 -5.68 -4.32 -7.76
CA PRO A 20 -5.66 -5.60 -8.47
C PRO A 20 -7.03 -5.97 -9.02
N ILE A 21 -8.07 -5.38 -8.44
CA ILE A 21 -9.46 -5.49 -8.85
C ILE A 21 -9.76 -4.13 -9.45
N VAL A 22 -10.18 -4.07 -10.72
CA VAL A 22 -10.69 -2.84 -11.34
C VAL A 22 -11.99 -2.46 -10.63
N CYS A 23 -11.88 -1.92 -9.41
CA CYS A 23 -12.99 -1.39 -8.65
C CYS A 23 -13.26 -0.02 -9.25
N ASN A 24 -13.99 -0.05 -10.37
CA ASN A 24 -14.34 1.06 -11.22
C ASN A 24 -15.25 2.06 -10.47
N GLU A 25 -14.67 2.79 -9.50
CA GLU A 25 -15.16 4.02 -8.87
C GLU A 25 -15.84 3.93 -7.49
N LEU A 26 -15.96 2.76 -6.84
CA LEU A 26 -16.53 2.67 -5.47
C LEU A 26 -15.85 1.60 -4.62
N LEU A 27 -14.58 1.82 -4.25
CA LEU A 27 -14.12 1.23 -2.99
C LEU A 27 -14.82 1.97 -1.84
N PRO A 28 -15.32 1.27 -0.81
CA PRO A 28 -15.84 1.92 0.38
C PRO A 28 -14.80 2.91 0.92
N ASP A 29 -15.24 4.13 1.24
CA ASP A 29 -14.41 5.11 1.94
C ASP A 29 -13.85 4.44 3.20
N GLY A 30 -12.56 4.09 3.16
CA GLY A 30 -11.84 3.50 4.28
C GLY A 30 -11.40 2.04 4.13
N GLU A 31 -11.60 1.39 2.97
CA GLU A 31 -11.04 0.03 2.79
C GLU A 31 -9.52 0.01 2.99
N TYR A 32 -8.83 0.99 2.42
CA TYR A 32 -7.40 1.20 2.60
C TYR A 32 -7.00 1.53 4.05
N ASP A 33 -7.91 2.09 4.87
CA ASP A 33 -7.59 2.59 6.21
C ASP A 33 -7.25 1.47 7.18
N SER A 34 -7.72 0.26 6.88
CA SER A 34 -7.43 -0.93 7.68
C SER A 34 -5.96 -1.38 7.60
N TYR A 35 -5.26 -1.11 6.48
CA TYR A 35 -3.88 -1.57 6.28
C TYR A 35 -2.85 -0.46 6.03
N ILE A 36 -3.26 0.78 5.72
CA ILE A 36 -2.34 1.94 5.66
C ILE A 36 -1.54 2.15 6.97
N PRO A 37 -2.12 2.05 8.19
CA PRO A 37 -1.36 2.26 9.43
C PRO A 37 -0.14 1.34 9.55
N ARG A 38 -0.28 0.09 9.09
CA ARG A 38 0.82 -0.88 9.11
C ARG A 38 1.86 -0.58 8.04
N ILE A 39 1.45 -0.15 6.85
CA ILE A 39 2.36 0.32 5.80
C ILE A 39 3.15 1.53 6.30
N LEU A 40 2.48 2.50 6.91
CA LEU A 40 3.10 3.68 7.50
C LEU A 40 4.16 3.29 8.54
N HIS A 41 3.83 2.36 9.45
CA HIS A 41 4.78 1.86 10.44
C HIS A 41 6.02 1.21 9.81
N LEU A 42 5.83 0.41 8.76
CA LEU A 42 6.92 -0.23 8.01
C LEU A 42 7.82 0.81 7.33
N LEU A 43 7.22 1.81 6.67
CA LEU A 43 7.95 2.88 6.00
C LEU A 43 8.73 3.77 6.98
N CYS A 44 8.17 4.07 8.15
CA CYS A 44 8.87 4.79 9.22
C CYS A 44 10.06 4.00 9.80
N SER A 45 10.04 2.67 9.69
CA SER A 45 11.07 1.79 10.26
C SER A 45 12.19 1.45 9.26
N ASP A 46 12.29 2.17 8.14
CA ASP A 46 13.23 1.94 7.04
C ASP A 46 13.21 0.47 6.55
N CYS A 47 12.00 -0.07 6.31
CA CYS A 47 11.84 -1.45 5.89
C CYS A 47 12.35 -1.71 4.46
N SER A 48 12.79 -2.94 4.19
CA SER A 48 13.10 -3.39 2.82
C SER A 48 11.83 -3.51 1.96
N SER A 49 12.01 -3.41 0.64
CA SER A 49 10.93 -3.64 -0.34
C SER A 49 10.31 -5.02 -0.17
N GLU A 50 11.12 -6.06 0.08
CA GLU A 50 10.66 -7.43 0.30
C GLU A 50 9.67 -7.54 1.48
N LYS A 51 9.95 -6.88 2.60
CA LYS A 51 9.05 -6.90 3.77
C LYS A 51 7.73 -6.21 3.47
N LEU A 52 7.79 -5.12 2.71
CA LEU A 52 6.61 -4.38 2.31
C LEU A 52 5.79 -5.18 1.30
N ALA A 53 6.42 -5.79 0.29
CA ALA A 53 5.78 -6.67 -0.67
C ALA A 53 5.12 -7.88 -0.01
N ALA A 54 5.80 -8.51 0.96
CA ALA A 54 5.23 -9.60 1.74
C ALA A 54 3.98 -9.18 2.54
N TYR A 55 3.96 -7.94 3.06
CA TYR A 55 2.78 -7.40 3.72
C TYR A 55 1.64 -7.15 2.71
N LEU A 56 1.93 -6.57 1.55
CA LEU A 56 0.94 -6.38 0.49
C LEU A 56 0.35 -7.74 0.04
N ALA A 57 1.18 -8.75 -0.18
CA ALA A 57 0.76 -10.10 -0.48
C ALA A 57 -0.16 -10.73 0.59
N HIS A 58 0.11 -10.44 1.87
CA HIS A 58 -0.76 -10.84 2.98
C HIS A 58 -2.13 -10.14 2.93
N VAL A 59 -2.16 -8.84 2.59
CA VAL A 59 -3.41 -8.10 2.41
C VAL A 59 -4.24 -8.66 1.24
N GLU A 60 -3.60 -8.90 0.10
CA GLU A 60 -4.26 -9.48 -1.09
C GLU A 60 -4.95 -10.81 -0.75
N ARG A 61 -4.28 -11.67 0.00
CA ARG A 61 -4.79 -13.01 0.32
C ARG A 61 -5.80 -13.01 1.46
N ASP A 62 -5.51 -12.31 2.55
CA ASP A 62 -6.22 -12.49 3.82
C ASP A 62 -7.31 -11.41 4.06
N TYR A 63 -7.28 -10.31 3.30
CA TYR A 63 -8.27 -9.22 3.41
C TYR A 63 -9.07 -9.04 2.13
N MET A 64 -8.41 -9.09 0.98
CA MET A 64 -9.07 -8.97 -0.33
C MET A 64 -9.54 -10.31 -0.89
N GLU A 65 -9.09 -11.43 -0.30
CA GLU A 65 -9.41 -12.81 -0.74
C GLU A 65 -9.13 -13.05 -2.24
N VAL A 66 -8.12 -12.37 -2.79
CA VAL A 66 -7.69 -12.53 -4.19
C VAL A 66 -6.39 -13.31 -4.32
N GLY A 67 -6.13 -13.80 -5.53
CA GLY A 67 -4.85 -14.40 -5.87
C GLY A 67 -3.71 -13.38 -5.73
N THR A 68 -2.67 -13.76 -4.99
CA THR A 68 -1.46 -12.95 -4.83
C THR A 68 -0.66 -12.92 -6.13
N ASP A 69 -0.23 -11.74 -6.54
CA ASP A 69 0.70 -11.54 -7.65
C ASP A 69 2.00 -10.92 -7.12
N ALA A 70 3.07 -11.74 -7.11
CA ALA A 70 4.36 -11.33 -6.56
C ALA A 70 4.94 -10.12 -7.32
N GLU A 71 4.86 -10.09 -8.65
CA GLU A 71 5.39 -9.00 -9.47
C GLU A 71 4.64 -7.70 -9.18
N ARG A 72 3.32 -7.76 -9.04
CA ARG A 72 2.50 -6.62 -8.63
C ARG A 72 2.90 -6.12 -7.24
N THR A 73 2.97 -7.00 -6.24
CA THR A 73 3.31 -6.59 -4.87
C THR A 73 4.71 -6.00 -4.75
N ASP A 74 5.70 -6.53 -5.49
CA ASP A 74 7.06 -6.01 -5.53
C ASP A 74 7.14 -4.62 -6.18
N ARG A 75 6.41 -4.41 -7.28
CA ARG A 75 6.32 -3.12 -7.96
C ARG A 75 5.70 -2.06 -7.04
N VAL A 76 4.59 -2.39 -6.37
CA VAL A 76 3.90 -1.48 -5.45
C VAL A 76 4.79 -1.15 -4.25
N ALA A 77 5.45 -2.13 -3.66
CA ALA A 77 6.39 -1.92 -2.56
C ALA A 77 7.53 -0.97 -2.95
N THR A 78 8.08 -1.14 -4.15
CA THR A 78 9.13 -0.27 -4.70
C THR A 78 8.62 1.17 -4.87
N ASN A 79 7.42 1.35 -5.41
CA ASN A 79 6.82 2.66 -5.62
C ASN A 79 6.50 3.37 -4.29
N LEU A 80 6.00 2.62 -3.29
CA LEU A 80 5.76 3.15 -1.94
C LEU A 80 7.04 3.67 -1.30
N LEU A 81 8.13 2.89 -1.37
CA LEU A 81 9.43 3.32 -0.83
C LEU A 81 9.98 4.54 -1.58
N ALA A 82 9.85 4.58 -2.90
CA ALA A 82 10.29 5.71 -3.71
C ALA A 82 9.51 6.99 -3.38
N ALA A 83 8.18 6.90 -3.27
CA ALA A 83 7.32 8.02 -2.89
C ALA A 83 7.62 8.49 -1.45
N TRP A 84 7.83 7.55 -0.53
CA TRP A 84 8.17 7.84 0.87
C TRP A 84 9.50 8.60 0.98
N LYS A 85 10.54 8.21 0.25
CA LYS A 85 11.83 8.90 0.26
C LYS A 85 11.75 10.31 -0.34
N GLN A 86 10.95 10.48 -1.39
CA GLN A 86 10.75 11.78 -2.04
C GLN A 86 10.00 12.79 -1.16
N ARG A 87 9.13 12.32 -0.25
CA ARG A 87 8.41 13.20 0.68
C ARG A 87 9.33 13.83 1.74
N THR A 88 10.41 13.13 2.10
CA THR A 88 11.34 13.50 3.19
C THR A 88 12.53 14.32 2.70
N ASN A 89 12.64 14.51 1.38
CA ASN A 89 13.74 15.16 0.70
C ASN A 89 13.34 16.56 0.23
#